data_AF-A0A7V2PKV2-F1
#
_entry.id   AF-A0A7V2PKV2-F1
#
_cell.length_a   1.000
_cell.length_b   1.000
_cell.length_c   1.000
_cell.angle_alpha   90.00
_cell.angle_beta   90.00
_cell.angle_gamma   90.00
#
_symmetry.space_group_name_H-M   'P 1'
#
loop_
_entity.id
_entity.type
_entity.pdbx_description
1 polymer ?
#
loop_
_entity_poly.entity_id
_entity_poly.type
_entity_poly.pdbx_seq_one_letter_code
_entity_poly.pdbx_strand_id
1 'polypeptide(L)' 'MKNLTDPDDYELRDEYDLSKMTIVAKGRYAPERRRGQNIALLDDDVMRAFPTDEAVNEALRLAIRIAAIPEKTVTEMAPA' A
#
# COMPACT_ATOMS: atom_id res chain seq x y z
N MET A 1 -14.63 -39.10 19.67
CA MET A 1 -13.94 -39.22 18.37
C MET A 1 -14.45 -38.07 17.50
N LYS A 2 -13.58 -37.17 17.05
CA LYS A 2 -13.97 -36.08 16.13
C LYS A 2 -14.39 -36.68 14.78
N ASN A 3 -15.48 -36.18 14.22
CA ASN A 3 -16.07 -36.70 12.98
C ASN A 3 -15.38 -36.06 11.78
N LEU A 4 -14.51 -36.80 11.11
CA LEU A 4 -13.66 -36.29 10.01
C LEU A 4 -14.42 -35.84 8.76
N THR A 5 -15.74 -36.01 8.71
CA THR A 5 -16.58 -35.77 7.52
C THR A 5 -17.65 -34.71 7.76
N ASP A 6 -17.65 -34.07 8.94
CA ASP A 6 -18.56 -32.98 9.23
C ASP A 6 -18.02 -31.69 8.59
N PRO A 7 -18.72 -31.11 7.59
CA PRO A 7 -18.30 -29.85 6.97
C PRO A 7 -18.38 -28.64 7.91
N ASP A 8 -19.06 -28.78 9.06
CA ASP A 8 -19.23 -27.72 10.06
C ASP A 8 -18.27 -27.87 11.26
N ASP A 9 -17.35 -28.85 11.24
CA ASP A 9 -16.28 -28.98 12.25
C ASP A 9 -15.12 -28.04 11.94
N TYR A 10 -15.13 -26.87 12.58
CA TYR A 10 -14.07 -25.87 12.49
C TYR A 10 -12.94 -26.08 13.51
N GLU A 11 -12.97 -27.14 14.32
CA GLU A 11 -11.89 -27.39 15.28
C GLU A 11 -10.62 -27.87 14.57
N LEU A 12 -9.48 -27.33 14.98
CA LEU A 12 -8.18 -27.86 14.58
C LEU A 12 -8.04 -29.30 15.08
N ARG A 13 -7.46 -30.16 14.24
CA ARG A 13 -7.15 -31.55 14.61
C ARG A 13 -6.05 -31.56 15.66
N ASP A 14 -6.07 -32.54 16.56
CA ASP A 14 -5.18 -32.58 17.72
C ASP A 14 -3.69 -32.67 17.33
N GLU A 15 -3.37 -33.15 16.12
CA GLU A 15 -2.01 -33.14 15.58
C GLU A 15 -1.50 -31.76 15.13
N TYR A 16 -2.38 -30.79 14.89
CA TYR A 16 -2.01 -29.43 14.49
C TYR A 16 -1.73 -28.56 15.72
N ASP A 17 -0.48 -28.59 16.19
CA ASP A 17 0.01 -27.69 17.23
C ASP A 17 0.69 -26.46 16.63
N LEU A 18 -0.05 -25.34 16.56
CA LEU A 18 0.46 -24.07 16.03
C LEU A 18 1.67 -23.52 16.81
N SER A 19 1.83 -23.89 18.09
CA SER A 19 2.99 -23.46 18.90
C SER A 19 4.31 -24.09 18.44
N LYS A 20 4.24 -25.26 17.78
CA LYS A 20 5.38 -25.96 17.20
C LYS A 20 5.70 -25.50 15.78
N MET A 21 4.87 -24.65 15.18
CA MET A 21 5.09 -24.17 13.82
C MET A 21 6.17 -23.09 13.79
N THR A 22 7.07 -23.19 12.82
CA THR A 22 8.05 -22.14 12.56
C THR A 22 7.36 -20.91 12.01
N ILE A 23 7.41 -19.79 12.74
CA ILE A 23 6.94 -18.50 12.25
C ILE A 23 7.85 -18.07 11.09
N VAL A 24 7.25 -17.80 9.94
CA VAL A 24 7.96 -17.34 8.75
C VAL A 24 7.59 -15.89 8.44
N ALA A 25 8.57 -15.12 7.96
CA ALA A 25 8.30 -13.76 7.50
C ALA A 25 7.30 -13.78 6.33
N LYS A 26 6.37 -12.81 6.33
CA LYS A 26 5.47 -12.55 5.18
C LYS A 26 6.31 -12.42 3.92
N GLY A 27 5.93 -13.13 2.85
CA GLY A 27 6.69 -13.16 1.61
C GLY A 27 7.97 -14.00 1.65
N ARG A 28 8.03 -15.07 2.47
CA ARG A 28 9.14 -16.05 2.44
C ARG A 28 9.37 -16.65 1.05
N TYR A 29 8.29 -16.94 0.33
CA TYR A 29 8.32 -17.58 -1.00
C TYR A 29 8.21 -16.59 -2.18
N ALA A 30 8.03 -15.30 -1.89
CA ALA A 30 7.91 -14.22 -2.87
C ALA A 30 8.58 -12.97 -2.28
N PRO A 31 9.91 -12.99 -2.08
CA PRO A 31 10.66 -11.92 -1.41
C PRO A 31 10.48 -10.55 -2.06
N GLU A 32 10.32 -10.51 -3.39
CA GLU A 32 10.05 -9.32 -4.19
C GLU A 32 8.72 -8.65 -3.82
N ARG A 33 7.74 -9.42 -3.34
CA ARG A 33 6.43 -8.93 -2.88
C ARG A 33 6.42 -8.46 -1.42
N ARG A 34 7.58 -8.53 -0.73
CA ARG A 34 7.71 -8.01 0.65
C ARG A 34 7.70 -6.48 0.71
N ARG A 35 8.15 -5.82 -0.35
CA ARG A 35 7.84 -4.39 -0.53
C ARG A 35 6.34 -4.31 -0.62
N GLY A 36 5.70 -3.82 0.44
CA GLY A 36 4.25 -3.75 0.53
C GLY A 36 3.71 -3.18 -0.76
N GLN A 37 3.01 -4.01 -1.54
CA GLN A 37 2.23 -3.52 -2.66
C GLN A 37 1.04 -2.76 -2.05
N ASN A 38 1.32 -1.54 -1.60
CA ASN A 38 0.30 -0.58 -1.20
C ASN A 38 -0.34 -0.07 -2.49
N ILE A 39 -1.16 -0.91 -3.11
CA ILE A 39 -1.93 -0.54 -4.30
C ILE A 39 -3.05 0.37 -3.81
N ALA A 40 -2.92 1.66 -4.07
CA ALA A 40 -4.02 2.61 -3.91
C ALA A 40 -4.82 2.61 -5.23
N LEU A 41 -6.09 2.24 -5.16
CA LEU A 41 -6.99 2.42 -6.29
C LEU A 41 -7.29 3.92 -6.43
N LEU A 42 -7.00 4.46 -7.61
CA LEU A 42 -7.32 5.85 -7.95
C LEU A 42 -8.74 5.93 -8.52
N ASP A 43 -9.38 7.07 -8.34
CA ASP A 43 -10.68 7.33 -8.97
C ASP A 43 -10.58 7.35 -10.51
N ASP A 44 -11.69 7.07 -11.19
CA ASP A 44 -11.75 6.87 -12.65
C ASP A 44 -11.26 8.08 -13.46
N ASP A 45 -11.50 9.29 -12.97
CA ASP A 45 -11.04 10.52 -13.61
C ASP A 45 -9.52 10.70 -13.47
N VAL A 46 -8.97 10.39 -12.30
CA VAL A 46 -7.53 10.43 -12.03
C VAL A 46 -6.80 9.39 -12.88
N MET A 47 -7.32 8.16 -12.97
CA MET A 47 -6.73 7.14 -13.85
C MET A 47 -6.74 7.54 -15.32
N ARG A 48 -7.81 8.21 -15.77
CA ARG A 48 -7.92 8.69 -17.16
C ARG A 48 -6.92 9.82 -17.44
N ALA A 49 -6.68 10.69 -16.45
CA ALA A 49 -5.73 11.79 -16.56
C ALA A 49 -4.26 11.35 -16.45
N PHE A 50 -3.98 10.30 -15.66
CA PHE A 50 -2.62 9.80 -15.40
C PHE A 50 -2.54 8.29 -15.69
N PRO A 51 -2.22 7.89 -16.93
CA PRO A 51 -2.22 6.49 -17.34
C PRO A 51 -1.12 5.61 -16.72
N THR A 52 -0.07 6.22 -16.13
CA THR A 52 1.05 5.48 -15.51
C THR A 52 1.36 5.98 -14.11
N ASP A 53 1.96 5.12 -13.30
CA ASP A 53 2.40 5.45 -11.95
C ASP A 53 3.55 6.46 -11.96
N GLU A 54 4.42 6.47 -12.98
CA GLU A 54 5.41 7.53 -13.13
C GLU A 54 4.75 8.91 -13.28
N ALA A 55 3.70 9.03 -14.11
CA ALA A 55 3.00 10.30 -14.33
C ALA A 55 2.35 10.82 -13.05
N VAL A 56 1.71 9.95 -12.26
CA VAL A 56 1.16 10.29 -10.94
C VAL A 56 2.26 10.77 -9.99
N ASN A 57 3.35 10.00 -9.90
CA ASN A 57 4.45 10.31 -8.99
C ASN A 57 5.16 11.62 -9.33
N GLU A 58 5.35 11.93 -10.61
CA GLU A 58 5.91 13.20 -11.06
C GLU A 58 5.01 14.38 -10.70
N ALA A 59 3.70 14.27 -10.94
CA ALA A 59 2.73 15.31 -10.59
C ALA A 59 2.71 15.57 -9.08
N LEU A 60 2.69 14.53 -8.24
CA LEU A 60 2.72 14.67 -6.79
C LEU A 60 4.02 15.28 -6.28
N ARG A 61 5.17 14.90 -6.84
CA ARG A 61 6.46 15.52 -6.51
C ARG A 61 6.49 17.00 -6.87
N LEU A 62 5.90 17.38 -8.01
CA LEU A 62 5.77 18.77 -8.41
C LEU A 62 4.86 19.55 -7.45
N ALA A 63 3.73 18.99 -7.05
CA ALA A 63 2.84 19.59 -6.05
C ALA A 63 3.56 19.84 -4.71
N ILE A 64 4.37 18.87 -4.25
CA ILE A 64 5.20 19.03 -3.05
C ILE A 64 6.20 20.19 -3.21
N ARG A 65 6.86 20.31 -4.37
CA ARG A 65 7.80 21.40 -4.64
C ARG A 65 7.11 22.75 -4.64
N ILE A 66 5.95 22.86 -5.27
CA ILE A 66 5.15 24.09 -5.29
C ILE A 66 4.76 24.49 -3.87
N ALA A 67 4.26 23.53 -3.08
CA ALA A 67 3.90 23.76 -1.67
C ALA A 67 5.12 24.14 -0.80
N ALA A 68 6.33 23.75 -1.19
CA ALA A 68 7.56 24.08 -0.48
C ALA A 68 8.14 25.47 -0.86
N ILE A 69 7.64 26.13 -1.90
CA ILE A 69 8.07 27.50 -2.25
C ILE A 69 7.41 28.48 -1.26
N PRO A 70 8.19 29.18 -0.40
CA PRO A 70 7.63 30.21 0.46
C PRO A 70 7.10 31.38 -0.40
N GLU A 71 5.98 31.99 0.00
CA GLU A 71 5.23 33.10 -0.67
C GLU A 71 6.01 34.41 -0.93
N LYS A 72 7.34 34.38 -1.08
CA LYS A 72 8.20 35.56 -1.12
C LYS A 72 8.12 36.41 -2.39
N THR A 73 7.29 36.08 -3.37
CA THR A 73 7.28 36.77 -4.67
C THR A 73 6.19 37.83 -4.85
N VAL A 74 5.28 38.05 -3.89
CA VAL A 74 4.23 39.07 -4.04
C VAL A 74 4.57 40.39 -3.34
N THR A 75 5.50 40.42 -2.39
CA THR A 75 5.77 41.62 -1.56
C THR A 75 6.78 42.60 -2.17
N GLU A 76 7.55 42.22 -3.20
CA GLU A 76 8.59 43.09 -3.78
C GLU A 76 8.09 43.98 -4.94
N MET A 77 6.80 43.90 -5.28
CA MET A 77 6.20 44.63 -6.40
C MET A 77 5.11 45.60 -5.92
N ALA A 78 5.45 46.46 -4.96
CA ALA A 78 4.67 47.66 -4.64
C ALA A 78 5.63 48.85 -4.42
N PRO A 79 5.72 49.80 -5.36
CA PRO A 79 6.43 51.05 -5.15
C PRO A 79 5.50 52.08 -4.48
N ALA A 80 5.97 52.72 -3.42
CA ALA A 80 5.53 54.05 -2.97
C ALA A 80 6.69 54.74 -2.25
#